data_AF-A0A7S1NWV9-F1
#
_entry.id   AF-A0A7S1NWV9-F1
#
_cell.length_a   1.000
_cell.length_b   1.000
_cell.length_c   1.000
_cell.angle_alpha   90.00
_cell.angle_beta   90.00
_cell.angle_gamma   90.00
#
_symmetry.space_group_name_H-M   'P 1'
#
loop_
_entity.id
_entity.type
_entity.pdbx_description
1 polymer ?
#
loop_
_entity_poly.entity_id
_entity_poly.type
_entity_poly.pdbx_seq_one_letter_code
_entity_poly.pdbx_strand_id
1 'polypeptide(L)'
;SAVNSTTAGQCSTDGALECSLADGHLHHRIGQQLDPQRLFNESTHDENQNGFAFKHDAASYLLTRGKHGSFVVFPLDFFVSASLIVHGVWEETLLMSVEKLLQPGCWVADVGANIGSLTVPMARRVAPHGRVVAFEPFRRIFQVLAANVVLNGLGSVVRTVNAAVGNAKELMTIPTYDYDHIGNFGASTVDTDRPSDWIGTAGKATEAVWRVRLDDMEWPRLDVIKIDVERMGMQVLQGA
;
A
#
# COMPACT_ATOMS: atom_id res chain seq x y z
N SER A 1 22.35 51.08 11.07
CA SER A 1 23.59 50.28 11.16
C SER A 1 23.17 48.82 11.17
N ALA A 2 23.22 48.03 10.09
CA ALA A 2 24.39 47.60 9.29
C ALA A 2 25.44 46.96 10.24
N VAL A 3 25.95 45.72 10.10
CA VAL A 3 26.35 44.91 8.93
C VAL A 3 26.55 43.41 9.31
N ASN A 4 26.28 42.53 8.34
CA ASN A 4 26.74 41.15 8.00
C ASN A 4 27.79 40.38 8.82
N SER A 5 27.61 39.05 8.83
CA SER A 5 28.50 38.01 8.22
C SER A 5 27.71 36.68 8.17
N THR A 6 27.30 36.07 7.05
CA THR A 6 28.01 35.36 5.98
C THR A 6 29.04 34.32 6.45
N THR A 7 28.69 33.04 6.31
CA THR A 7 29.60 32.01 5.78
C THR A 7 28.81 31.00 4.97
N ALA A 8 29.22 30.87 3.71
CA ALA A 8 28.76 29.89 2.75
C ALA A 8 29.40 28.53 3.02
N GLY A 9 28.66 27.44 2.79
CA GLY A 9 29.14 26.06 2.84
C GLY A 9 28.54 25.24 1.70
N GLN A 10 29.12 25.44 0.51
CA GLN A 10 29.31 24.52 -0.60
C GLN A 10 28.31 23.36 -0.83
N CYS A 11 27.67 23.46 -2.00
CA CYS A 11 27.14 22.34 -2.76
C CYS A 11 28.25 21.29 -3.01
N SER A 12 28.01 20.05 -2.60
CA SER A 12 28.72 18.89 -3.14
C SER A 12 27.69 17.89 -3.65
N THR A 13 27.95 17.43 -4.87
CA THR A 13 27.21 16.44 -5.63
C THR A 13 27.36 15.07 -4.98
N ASP A 14 26.25 14.46 -4.57
CA ASP A 14 25.98 13.02 -4.70
C ASP A 14 24.53 12.77 -4.31
N GLY A 15 23.68 12.60 -5.32
CA GLY A 15 22.25 12.39 -5.18
C GLY A 15 21.93 10.93 -4.89
N ALA A 16 21.73 10.62 -3.62
CA ALA A 16 20.93 9.50 -3.15
C ALA A 16 20.31 9.90 -1.81
N LEU A 17 19.04 10.35 -1.84
CA LEU A 17 18.25 10.58 -0.63
C LEU A 17 17.82 9.22 -0.08
N GLU A 18 18.68 8.61 0.75
CA GLU A 18 18.24 7.56 1.69
C GLU A 18 17.37 8.22 2.77
N CYS A 19 16.04 8.16 2.60
CA CYS A 19 15.08 8.44 3.67
C CYS A 19 15.04 7.25 4.64
N SER A 20 15.96 7.26 5.61
CA SER A 20 15.96 6.33 6.75
C SER A 20 14.92 6.75 7.80
N LEU A 21 13.85 5.96 7.91
CA LEU A 21 13.16 5.56 9.15
C LEU A 21 13.10 6.59 10.30
N ALA A 22 12.04 7.40 10.33
CA ALA A 22 11.63 8.15 11.53
C ALA A 22 10.17 7.90 11.96
N ASP A 23 9.36 7.18 11.19
CA ASP A 23 7.92 7.06 11.47
C ASP A 23 7.54 5.95 12.46
N GLY A 24 8.41 4.96 12.75
CA GLY A 24 8.07 3.82 13.62
C GLY A 24 7.53 4.16 15.02
N HIS A 25 7.82 5.35 15.55
CA HIS A 25 7.35 5.78 16.89
C HIS A 25 5.90 6.29 16.92
N LEU A 26 5.35 6.78 15.81
CA LEU A 26 3.96 7.26 15.75
C LEU A 26 2.98 6.07 15.62
N HIS A 27 3.36 5.05 14.85
CA HIS A 27 2.55 3.87 14.56
C HIS A 27 2.35 2.98 15.81
N HIS A 28 3.31 2.94 16.75
CA HIS A 28 3.21 2.16 17.98
C HIS A 28 2.15 2.69 18.97
N ARG A 29 1.76 3.97 18.89
CA ARG A 29 0.74 4.55 19.80
C ARG A 29 -0.69 4.33 19.31
N ILE A 30 -0.90 4.23 18.00
CA ILE A 30 -2.24 4.08 17.40
C ILE A 30 -2.83 2.70 17.71
N GLY A 31 -2.02 1.64 17.68
CA GLY A 31 -2.46 0.27 17.96
C GLY A 31 -2.87 -0.01 19.42
N GLN A 32 -2.58 0.88 20.37
CA GLN A 32 -2.88 0.66 21.80
C GLN A 32 -4.20 1.28 22.29
N GLN A 33 -4.85 2.15 21.48
CA GLN A 33 -6.03 2.92 21.91
C GLN A 33 -7.36 2.50 21.29
N LEU A 34 -7.38 1.56 20.34
CA LEU A 34 -8.59 1.12 19.67
C LEU A 34 -8.89 -0.34 20.04
N ASP A 35 -10.10 -0.60 20.57
CA ASP A 35 -10.67 -1.95 20.72
C ASP A 35 -11.52 -2.26 19.49
N PRO A 36 -11.04 -3.10 18.56
CA PRO A 36 -11.72 -3.34 17.30
C PRO A 36 -12.64 -4.54 17.33
N GLN A 37 -12.62 -5.39 18.38
CA GLN A 37 -13.77 -6.28 18.60
C GLN A 37 -15.01 -5.45 18.88
N ARG A 38 -14.83 -4.35 19.63
CA ARG A 38 -15.89 -3.37 19.87
C ARG A 38 -16.29 -2.62 18.59
N LEU A 39 -15.35 -2.07 17.82
CA LEU A 39 -15.68 -1.37 16.55
C LEU A 39 -16.33 -2.32 15.52
N PHE A 40 -15.86 -3.56 15.46
CA PHE A 40 -16.46 -4.59 14.60
C PHE A 40 -17.87 -4.95 15.07
N ASN A 41 -18.08 -5.18 16.37
CA ASN A 41 -19.40 -5.48 16.92
C ASN A 41 -20.37 -4.28 16.77
N GLU A 42 -19.91 -3.05 16.99
CA GLU A 42 -20.71 -1.83 16.81
C GLU A 42 -21.07 -1.59 15.34
N SER A 43 -20.18 -1.90 14.39
CA SER A 43 -20.46 -1.81 12.94
C SER A 43 -21.50 -2.83 12.42
N THR A 44 -21.75 -3.92 13.17
CA THR A 44 -22.79 -4.90 12.82
C THR A 44 -24.18 -4.54 13.36
N HIS A 45 -24.30 -3.45 14.13
CA HIS A 45 -25.54 -3.04 14.80
C HIS A 45 -26.02 -1.63 14.47
N ASP A 46 -25.33 -0.90 13.59
CA ASP A 46 -25.78 0.43 13.17
C ASP A 46 -26.54 0.37 11.84
N GLU A 47 -27.88 0.33 11.92
CA GLU A 47 -28.76 0.46 10.75
C GLU A 47 -28.74 1.87 10.13
N ASN A 48 -27.95 2.80 10.64
CA ASN A 48 -27.81 4.13 10.07
C ASN A 48 -26.34 4.52 9.81
N GLN A 49 -25.98 4.41 8.51
CA GLN A 49 -24.94 5.16 7.77
C GLN A 49 -23.56 4.46 7.59
N ASN A 50 -23.38 3.97 6.35
CA ASN A 50 -22.10 3.81 5.61
C ASN A 50 -21.18 2.60 5.85
N GLY A 51 -21.66 1.48 6.38
CA GLY A 51 -20.88 0.23 6.41
C GLY A 51 -21.70 -0.99 6.02
N PHE A 52 -21.23 -1.76 5.02
CA PHE A 52 -21.72 -3.12 4.78
C PHE A 52 -20.61 -4.09 5.20
N ALA A 53 -20.90 -4.96 6.17
CA ALA A 53 -19.99 -6.03 6.60
C ALA A 53 -20.38 -7.32 5.90
N PHE A 54 -19.42 -7.97 5.23
CA PHE A 54 -19.61 -9.31 4.66
C PHE A 54 -18.95 -10.31 5.60
N LYS A 55 -19.77 -11.15 6.23
CA LYS A 55 -19.31 -12.24 7.09
C LYS A 55 -19.44 -13.55 6.34
N HIS A 56 -18.32 -14.25 6.12
CA HIS A 56 -18.32 -15.66 5.79
C HIS A 56 -17.61 -16.40 6.92
N ASP A 57 -17.94 -17.69 7.15
CA ASP A 57 -17.49 -18.50 8.29
C ASP A 57 -15.96 -18.58 8.53
N ALA A 58 -15.12 -17.99 7.67
CA ALA A 58 -13.67 -17.97 7.80
C ALA A 58 -12.97 -16.64 7.46
N ALA A 59 -13.68 -15.61 6.97
CA ALA A 59 -13.07 -14.30 6.65
C ALA A 59 -14.14 -13.20 6.66
N SER A 60 -13.83 -12.08 7.31
CA SER A 60 -14.70 -10.90 7.31
C SER A 60 -14.02 -9.78 6.52
N TYR A 61 -14.79 -9.12 5.65
CA TYR A 61 -14.38 -7.89 4.97
C TYR A 61 -15.35 -6.79 5.36
N LEU A 62 -14.86 -5.57 5.52
CA LEU A 62 -15.68 -4.40 5.78
C LEU A 62 -15.61 -3.44 4.60
N LEU A 63 -16.76 -2.90 4.19
CA LEU A 63 -16.81 -1.76 3.31
C LEU A 63 -16.81 -0.47 4.15
N THR A 64 -15.82 0.40 3.93
CA THR A 64 -15.76 1.73 4.54
C THR A 64 -15.68 2.83 3.48
N ARG A 65 -16.10 4.05 3.83
CA ARG A 65 -15.98 5.23 2.98
C ARG A 65 -14.81 6.09 3.47
N GLY A 66 -13.79 6.19 2.64
CA GLY A 66 -12.65 7.09 2.85
C GLY A 66 -12.80 8.43 2.11
N LYS A 67 -11.84 9.32 2.33
CA LYS A 67 -11.76 10.64 1.68
C LYS A 67 -11.69 10.56 0.16
N HIS A 68 -10.98 9.56 -0.36
CA HIS A 68 -10.68 9.41 -1.79
C HIS A 68 -11.53 8.36 -2.51
N GLY A 69 -12.42 7.67 -1.80
CA GLY A 69 -13.16 6.55 -2.36
C GLY A 69 -13.78 5.64 -1.31
N SER A 70 -14.48 4.62 -1.78
CA SER A 70 -14.92 3.52 -0.93
C SER A 70 -13.88 2.40 -0.97
N PHE A 71 -13.67 1.72 0.15
CA PHE A 71 -12.66 0.69 0.30
C PHE A 71 -13.26 -0.52 1.01
N VAL A 72 -13.11 -1.68 0.40
CA VAL A 72 -13.10 -2.97 1.07
C VAL A 72 -11.79 -3.06 1.85
N VAL A 73 -11.88 -3.39 3.13
CA VAL A 73 -10.75 -3.45 4.06
C VAL A 73 -10.77 -4.73 4.88
N PHE A 74 -9.62 -5.06 5.48
CA PHE A 74 -9.52 -6.15 6.44
C PHE A 74 -9.83 -5.60 7.85
N PRO A 75 -10.90 -6.04 8.52
CA PRO A 75 -11.30 -5.46 9.80
C PRO A 75 -10.31 -5.73 10.94
N LEU A 76 -9.39 -6.69 10.77
CA LEU A 76 -8.39 -7.06 11.77
C LEU A 76 -6.98 -6.50 11.47
N ASP A 77 -6.84 -5.70 10.42
CA ASP A 77 -5.62 -4.95 10.15
C ASP A 77 -5.64 -3.61 10.91
N PHE A 78 -4.79 -3.50 11.93
CA PHE A 78 -4.77 -2.34 12.84
C PHE A 78 -3.99 -1.14 12.30
N PHE A 79 -3.55 -1.23 11.04
CA PHE A 79 -2.75 -0.19 10.40
C PHE A 79 -3.55 0.41 9.26
N VAL A 80 -3.38 -0.11 8.04
CA VAL A 80 -3.95 0.51 6.84
C VAL A 80 -5.48 0.51 6.90
N SER A 81 -6.07 -0.64 7.22
CA SER A 81 -7.52 -0.82 7.28
C SER A 81 -8.14 -0.02 8.43
N ALA A 82 -7.60 -0.12 9.66
CA ALA A 82 -8.08 0.67 10.79
C ALA A 82 -8.00 2.18 10.52
N SER A 83 -6.91 2.66 9.92
CA SER A 83 -6.78 4.08 9.55
C SER A 83 -7.83 4.50 8.53
N LEU A 84 -8.12 3.67 7.52
CA LEU A 84 -9.21 3.95 6.57
C LEU A 84 -10.59 3.93 7.23
N ILE A 85 -10.82 3.08 8.23
CA ILE A 85 -12.09 3.03 8.97
C ILE A 85 -12.26 4.28 9.83
N VAL A 86 -11.25 4.65 10.61
CA VAL A 86 -11.36 5.69 11.64
C VAL A 86 -11.13 7.09 11.05
N HIS A 87 -10.17 7.23 10.14
CA HIS A 87 -9.74 8.53 9.60
C HIS A 87 -10.13 8.73 8.14
N GLY A 88 -10.55 7.68 7.44
CA GLY A 88 -10.89 7.74 6.01
C GLY A 88 -9.68 7.86 5.08
N VAL A 89 -8.45 7.84 5.62
CA VAL A 89 -7.20 8.01 4.89
C VAL A 89 -6.11 7.10 5.48
N TRP A 90 -5.10 6.77 4.67
CA TRP A 90 -3.85 6.16 5.10
C TRP A 90 -2.71 7.01 4.53
N GLU A 91 -1.71 7.32 5.35
CA GLU A 91 -0.50 8.03 4.93
C GLU A 91 -0.78 9.32 4.13
N GLU A 92 -1.71 10.15 4.62
CA GLU A 92 -2.16 11.34 3.88
C GLU A 92 -1.01 12.33 3.59
N THR A 93 -0.02 12.41 4.47
CA THR A 93 1.15 13.28 4.26
C THR A 93 2.07 12.76 3.16
N LEU A 94 2.26 11.45 3.07
CA LEU A 94 2.96 10.82 1.95
C LEU A 94 2.17 11.05 0.66
N LEU A 95 0.85 10.83 0.69
CA LEU A 95 -0.01 11.05 -0.47
C LEU A 95 0.11 12.48 -0.99
N MET A 96 0.02 13.49 -0.12
CA MET A 96 0.21 14.90 -0.49
C MET A 96 1.58 15.18 -1.10
N SER A 97 2.61 14.42 -0.73
CA SER A 97 3.95 14.57 -1.28
C SER A 97 4.05 13.94 -2.67
N VAL A 98 3.50 12.73 -2.84
CA VAL A 98 3.44 12.03 -4.13
C VAL A 98 2.57 12.80 -5.14
N GLU A 99 1.44 13.37 -4.71
CA GLU A 99 0.53 14.14 -5.57
C GLU A 99 1.18 15.36 -6.23
N LYS A 100 2.26 15.91 -5.64
CA LYS A 100 3.03 17.01 -6.25
C LYS A 100 3.83 16.55 -7.47
N LEU A 101 4.19 15.26 -7.52
CA LEU A 101 4.88 14.63 -8.65
C LEU A 101 3.90 14.17 -9.73
N LEU A 102 2.63 13.97 -9.38
CA LEU A 102 1.61 13.46 -10.28
C LEU A 102 0.93 14.58 -11.07
N GLN A 103 0.88 14.42 -12.38
CA GLN A 103 0.09 15.25 -13.29
C GLN A 103 -0.92 14.38 -14.05
N PRO A 104 -2.01 14.98 -14.56
CA PRO A 104 -2.92 14.26 -15.45
C PRO A 104 -2.13 13.72 -16.65
N GLY A 105 -2.31 12.44 -16.99
CA GLY A 105 -1.53 11.79 -18.05
C GLY A 105 -0.28 11.04 -17.57
N CYS A 106 0.13 11.18 -16.32
CA CYS A 106 1.28 10.43 -15.79
C CYS A 106 1.04 8.92 -15.79
N TRP A 107 2.11 8.17 -16.05
CA TRP A 107 2.19 6.72 -15.87
C TRP A 107 2.93 6.40 -14.58
N VAL A 108 2.30 5.62 -13.72
CA VAL A 108 2.78 5.33 -12.37
C VAL A 108 2.91 3.83 -12.18
N ALA A 109 4.05 3.39 -11.64
CA ALA A 109 4.19 2.06 -11.04
C ALA A 109 3.98 2.19 -9.52
N ASP A 110 2.98 1.50 -8.99
CA ASP A 110 2.71 1.41 -7.55
C ASP A 110 3.15 0.02 -7.07
N VAL A 111 4.37 -0.05 -6.52
CA VAL A 111 5.03 -1.30 -6.11
C VAL A 111 4.81 -1.52 -4.62
N GLY A 112 4.12 -2.61 -4.28
CA GLY A 112 3.59 -2.81 -2.92
C GLY A 112 2.32 -1.97 -2.74
N ALA A 113 1.35 -2.19 -3.64
CA ALA A 113 0.11 -1.42 -3.67
C ALA A 113 -0.81 -1.72 -2.47
N ASN A 114 -0.60 -2.84 -1.78
CA ASN A 114 -1.43 -3.29 -0.68
C ASN A 114 -2.92 -3.30 -1.10
N ILE A 115 -3.86 -2.89 -0.25
CA ILE A 115 -5.28 -2.79 -0.57
C ILE A 115 -5.66 -1.58 -1.45
N GLY A 116 -4.67 -0.82 -1.94
CA GLY A 116 -4.89 0.29 -2.87
C GLY A 116 -5.22 1.63 -2.22
N SER A 117 -4.90 1.81 -0.94
CA SER A 117 -5.14 3.05 -0.19
C SER A 117 -4.46 4.27 -0.83
N LEU A 118 -3.27 4.09 -1.43
CA LEU A 118 -2.57 5.09 -2.22
C LEU A 118 -2.83 4.94 -3.73
N THR A 119 -3.07 3.72 -4.24
CA THR A 119 -3.37 3.48 -5.66
C THR A 119 -4.60 4.28 -6.12
N VAL A 120 -5.69 4.24 -5.36
CA VAL A 120 -6.96 4.91 -5.70
C VAL A 120 -6.80 6.43 -5.85
N PRO A 121 -6.27 7.18 -4.87
CA PRO A 121 -6.07 8.62 -5.03
C PRO A 121 -5.04 8.96 -6.12
N MET A 122 -3.94 8.21 -6.26
CA MET A 122 -2.98 8.41 -7.35
C MET A 122 -3.65 8.25 -8.73
N ALA A 123 -4.48 7.22 -8.89
CA ALA A 123 -5.21 6.98 -10.14
C ALA A 123 -6.19 8.11 -10.47
N ARG A 124 -6.93 8.61 -9.47
CA ARG A 124 -7.81 9.78 -9.65
C ARG A 124 -7.03 11.02 -10.08
N ARG A 125 -5.81 11.20 -9.58
CA ARG A 125 -4.96 12.36 -9.88
C ARG A 125 -4.42 12.35 -11.32
N VAL A 126 -4.11 11.17 -11.86
CA VAL A 126 -3.55 11.01 -13.22
C VAL A 126 -4.62 10.79 -14.29
N ALA A 127 -5.84 10.40 -13.91
CA ALA A 127 -6.97 10.24 -14.79
C ALA A 127 -7.33 11.54 -15.57
N PRO A 128 -8.03 11.44 -16.72
CA PRO A 128 -8.44 10.21 -17.41
C PRO A 128 -7.35 9.66 -18.36
N HIS A 129 -6.30 10.43 -18.61
CA HIS A 129 -5.29 10.12 -19.63
C HIS A 129 -4.07 9.36 -19.07
N GLY A 130 -3.87 9.36 -17.76
CA GLY A 130 -2.78 8.65 -17.11
C GLY A 130 -3.11 7.18 -16.86
N ARG A 131 -2.12 6.47 -16.33
CA ARG A 131 -2.24 5.05 -15.98
C ARG A 131 -1.52 4.76 -14.67
N VAL A 132 -2.04 3.85 -13.89
CA VAL A 132 -1.37 3.28 -12.72
C VAL A 132 -1.30 1.77 -12.90
N VAL A 133 -0.12 1.19 -12.75
CA VAL A 133 0.06 -0.26 -12.68
C VAL A 133 0.43 -0.60 -11.24
N ALA A 134 -0.48 -1.30 -10.56
CA ALA A 134 -0.40 -1.57 -9.14
C ALA A 134 -0.01 -3.03 -8.90
N PHE A 135 1.14 -3.25 -8.28
CA PHE A 135 1.71 -4.56 -8.01
C PHE A 135 1.53 -4.95 -6.55
N GLU A 136 0.92 -6.11 -6.32
CA GLU A 136 0.71 -6.67 -4.99
C GLU A 136 0.92 -8.19 -5.03
N PRO A 137 1.96 -8.75 -4.39
CA PRO A 137 2.26 -10.17 -4.47
C PRO A 137 1.29 -11.06 -3.67
N PHE A 138 0.73 -10.58 -2.56
CA PHE A 138 -0.06 -11.45 -1.67
C PHE A 138 -1.50 -11.60 -2.18
N ARG A 139 -1.90 -12.83 -2.50
CA ARG A 139 -3.14 -13.11 -3.24
C ARG A 139 -4.38 -12.49 -2.60
N ARG A 140 -4.53 -12.59 -1.26
CA ARG A 140 -5.70 -12.05 -0.55
C ARG A 140 -5.72 -10.51 -0.55
N ILE A 141 -4.56 -9.88 -0.37
CA ILE A 141 -4.45 -8.40 -0.43
C ILE A 141 -4.70 -7.92 -1.86
N PHE A 142 -4.12 -8.58 -2.86
CA PHE A 142 -4.34 -8.30 -4.28
C PHE A 142 -5.83 -8.38 -4.68
N GLN A 143 -6.57 -9.35 -4.15
CA GLN A 143 -8.01 -9.45 -4.41
C GLN A 143 -8.77 -8.23 -3.89
N VAL A 144 -8.41 -7.74 -2.69
CA VAL A 144 -8.99 -6.51 -2.12
C VAL A 144 -8.58 -5.28 -2.92
N LEU A 145 -7.31 -5.18 -3.35
CA LEU A 145 -6.84 -4.14 -4.26
C LEU A 145 -7.68 -4.07 -5.54
N ALA A 146 -7.86 -5.21 -6.22
CA ALA A 146 -8.65 -5.29 -7.44
C ALA A 146 -10.12 -4.89 -7.19
N ALA A 147 -10.71 -5.34 -6.08
CA ALA A 147 -12.04 -4.93 -5.68
C ALA A 147 -12.13 -3.42 -5.47
N ASN A 148 -11.16 -2.81 -4.78
CA ASN A 148 -11.12 -1.37 -4.51
C ASN A 148 -10.95 -0.53 -5.78
N VAL A 149 -10.18 -1.01 -6.76
CA VAL A 149 -10.08 -0.38 -8.08
C VAL A 149 -11.43 -0.38 -8.81
N VAL A 150 -12.12 -1.53 -8.83
CA VAL A 150 -13.43 -1.67 -9.49
C VAL A 150 -14.49 -0.84 -8.79
N LEU A 151 -14.54 -0.90 -7.46
CA LEU A 151 -15.49 -0.18 -6.62
C LEU A 151 -15.41 1.35 -6.83
N ASN A 152 -14.23 1.86 -7.16
CA ASN A 152 -14.02 3.28 -7.44
C ASN A 152 -14.18 3.66 -8.92
N GLY A 153 -14.55 2.72 -9.80
CA GLY A 153 -14.73 2.96 -11.23
C GLY A 153 -13.41 3.24 -11.97
N LEU A 154 -12.29 2.75 -11.44
CA LEU A 154 -10.94 3.09 -11.93
C LEU A 154 -10.34 2.04 -12.87
N GLY A 155 -11.10 1.01 -13.27
CA GLY A 155 -10.59 -0.09 -14.10
C GLY A 155 -10.07 0.31 -15.50
N SER A 156 -10.40 1.51 -15.99
CA SER A 156 -9.82 2.06 -17.23
C SER A 156 -8.48 2.77 -17.04
N VAL A 157 -8.14 3.12 -15.79
CA VAL A 157 -6.93 3.87 -15.43
C VAL A 157 -5.93 2.98 -14.69
N VAL A 158 -6.41 2.03 -13.88
CA VAL A 158 -5.59 1.16 -13.04
C VAL A 158 -5.57 -0.25 -13.59
N ARG A 159 -4.36 -0.78 -13.80
CA ARG A 159 -4.10 -2.21 -14.02
C ARG A 159 -3.52 -2.80 -12.74
N THR A 160 -4.21 -3.76 -12.13
CA THR A 160 -3.66 -4.50 -10.98
C THR A 160 -2.89 -5.73 -11.48
N VAL A 161 -1.77 -6.05 -10.83
CA VAL A 161 -0.89 -7.18 -11.17
C VAL A 161 -0.54 -7.94 -9.90
N ASN A 162 -0.90 -9.23 -9.84
CA ASN A 162 -0.50 -10.11 -8.73
C ASN A 162 0.92 -10.62 -8.96
N ALA A 163 1.90 -9.78 -8.62
CA ALA A 163 3.32 -10.06 -8.79
C ALA A 163 4.13 -9.31 -7.75
N ALA A 164 5.26 -9.90 -7.35
CA ALA A 164 6.34 -9.17 -6.70
C ALA A 164 7.14 -8.42 -7.77
N VAL A 165 7.71 -7.27 -7.43
CA VAL A 165 8.65 -6.55 -8.30
C VAL A 165 10.04 -6.71 -7.73
N GLY A 166 11.02 -6.96 -8.60
CA GLY A 166 12.42 -7.09 -8.21
C GLY A 166 13.34 -7.14 -9.42
N ASN A 167 14.54 -7.69 -9.21
CA ASN A 167 15.64 -7.64 -10.19
C ASN A 167 15.71 -8.86 -11.13
N ALA A 168 14.72 -9.76 -11.10
CA ALA A 168 14.65 -10.88 -12.04
C ALA A 168 13.21 -11.27 -12.34
N LYS A 169 13.04 -12.00 -13.44
CA LYS A 169 11.76 -12.57 -13.87
C LYS A 169 11.74 -14.08 -13.58
N GLU A 170 11.04 -14.47 -12.54
CA GLU A 170 10.97 -15.87 -12.12
C GLU A 170 9.72 -16.17 -11.29
N LEU A 171 9.36 -17.44 -11.20
CA LEU A 171 8.34 -17.90 -10.26
C LEU A 171 9.02 -18.09 -8.90
N MET A 172 8.51 -17.40 -7.87
CA MET A 172 9.00 -17.52 -6.51
C MET A 172 7.93 -18.07 -5.57
N THR A 173 8.37 -18.62 -4.45
CA THR A 173 7.51 -19.09 -3.37
C THR A 173 7.58 -18.09 -2.23
N ILE A 174 6.43 -17.55 -1.81
CA ILE A 174 6.31 -16.58 -0.72
C ILE A 174 5.52 -17.18 0.44
N PRO A 175 5.74 -16.72 1.68
CA PRO A 175 4.94 -17.17 2.81
C PRO A 175 3.48 -16.70 2.67
N THR A 176 2.54 -17.50 3.17
CA THR A 176 1.16 -17.04 3.34
C THR A 176 0.94 -16.49 4.74
N TYR A 177 0.25 -15.37 4.84
CA TYR A 177 -0.07 -14.72 6.10
C TYR A 177 -1.52 -14.93 6.52
N ASP A 178 -1.72 -14.87 7.84
CA ASP A 178 -3.02 -14.97 8.47
C ASP A 178 -3.65 -13.58 8.57
N TYR A 179 -4.59 -13.33 7.66
CA TYR A 179 -5.37 -12.09 7.61
C TYR A 179 -6.70 -12.18 8.40
N ASP A 180 -6.91 -13.28 9.11
CA ASP A 180 -8.12 -13.53 9.92
C ASP A 180 -7.82 -13.37 11.43
N HIS A 181 -6.61 -12.96 11.78
CA HIS A 181 -6.20 -12.52 13.11
C HIS A 181 -5.65 -11.10 13.08
N ILE A 182 -5.54 -10.49 14.26
CA ILE A 182 -5.04 -9.13 14.44
C ILE A 182 -3.59 -9.04 13.98
N GLY A 183 -3.26 -8.04 13.15
CA GLY A 183 -1.89 -7.82 12.69
C GLY A 183 -1.71 -6.54 11.87
N ASN A 184 -0.47 -6.31 11.42
CA ASN A 184 -0.12 -5.33 10.40
C ASN A 184 -0.01 -6.01 9.05
N PHE A 185 -1.05 -5.88 8.21
CA PHE A 185 -1.09 -6.65 6.97
C PHE A 185 -0.18 -6.04 5.90
N GLY A 186 0.12 -4.74 6.02
CA GLY A 186 1.12 -4.06 5.19
C GLY A 186 2.56 -4.49 5.45
N ALA A 187 2.84 -5.12 6.60
CA ALA A 187 4.16 -5.67 6.89
C ALA A 187 4.39 -7.08 6.30
N SER A 188 3.53 -7.55 5.39
CA SER A 188 3.72 -8.83 4.70
C SER A 188 4.99 -8.77 3.84
N THR A 189 5.87 -9.77 3.95
CA THR A 189 7.15 -9.79 3.21
C THR A 189 7.32 -11.05 2.38
N VAL A 190 7.94 -10.89 1.21
CA VAL A 190 8.28 -12.02 0.33
C VAL A 190 9.55 -12.75 0.79
N ASP A 191 10.26 -12.20 1.79
CA ASP A 191 11.45 -12.80 2.39
C ASP A 191 11.06 -13.94 3.33
N THR A 192 11.29 -15.19 2.88
CA THR A 192 10.99 -16.40 3.66
C THR A 192 11.96 -16.62 4.82
N ASP A 193 13.17 -16.07 4.76
CA ASP A 193 14.18 -16.25 5.80
C ASP A 193 13.94 -15.30 6.98
N ARG A 194 13.19 -14.22 6.73
CA ARG A 194 12.87 -13.18 7.72
C ARG A 194 11.38 -12.82 7.65
N PRO A 195 10.48 -13.75 8.03
CA PRO A 195 9.06 -13.46 8.09
C PRO A 195 8.78 -12.29 9.04
N SER A 196 7.69 -11.58 8.79
CA SER A 196 7.27 -10.44 9.61
C SER A 196 6.70 -10.89 10.95
N ASP A 197 7.20 -10.32 12.05
CA ASP A 197 6.68 -10.55 13.40
C ASP A 197 5.37 -9.78 13.67
N TRP A 198 5.00 -8.85 12.79
CA TRP A 198 3.83 -8.00 12.93
C TRP A 198 2.54 -8.62 12.39
N ILE A 199 2.64 -9.78 11.76
CA ILE A 199 1.51 -10.53 11.21
C ILE A 199 1.72 -12.02 11.42
N GLY A 200 0.67 -12.70 11.86
CA GLY A 200 0.69 -14.15 11.99
C GLY A 200 0.97 -14.82 10.64
N THR A 201 1.77 -15.87 10.63
CA THR A 201 1.84 -16.76 9.47
C THR A 201 0.63 -17.69 9.48
N ALA A 202 0.06 -17.99 8.32
CA ALA A 202 -0.97 -19.02 8.18
C ALA A 202 -0.33 -20.42 8.25
N GLY A 203 0.44 -20.69 9.30
CA GLY A 203 1.30 -21.87 9.44
C GLY A 203 2.48 -21.87 8.46
N LYS A 204 2.87 -23.07 7.99
CA LYS A 204 3.96 -23.28 7.01
C LYS A 204 3.50 -23.17 5.55
N ALA A 205 2.31 -22.65 5.30
CA ALA A 205 1.79 -22.55 3.95
C ALA A 205 2.54 -21.46 3.16
N THR A 206 2.67 -21.72 1.86
CA THR A 206 3.34 -20.85 0.91
C THR A 206 2.51 -20.73 -0.34
N GLU A 207 2.63 -19.61 -1.06
CA GLU A 207 2.02 -19.42 -2.37
C GLU A 207 3.07 -19.13 -3.45
N ALA A 208 2.75 -19.49 -4.69
CA ALA A 208 3.60 -19.19 -5.83
C ALA A 208 3.17 -17.86 -6.44
N VAL A 209 4.13 -16.96 -6.65
CA VAL A 209 3.90 -15.66 -7.27
C VAL A 209 5.01 -15.38 -8.28
N TRP A 210 4.68 -14.67 -9.36
CA TRP A 210 5.71 -14.19 -10.26
C TRP A 210 6.44 -13.01 -9.62
N ARG A 211 7.77 -13.06 -9.66
CA ARG A 211 8.62 -11.87 -9.59
C ARG A 211 8.83 -11.33 -10.99
N VAL A 212 8.68 -10.03 -11.16
CA VAL A 212 8.86 -9.34 -12.44
C VAL A 212 9.79 -8.14 -12.29
N ARG A 213 10.42 -7.73 -13.40
CA ARG A 213 11.15 -6.48 -13.52
C ARG A 213 10.25 -5.42 -14.14
N LEU A 214 10.34 -4.17 -13.69
CA LEU A 214 9.66 -3.06 -14.36
C LEU A 214 10.25 -2.82 -15.76
N ASP A 215 11.55 -3.07 -15.96
CA ASP A 215 12.22 -3.02 -17.26
C ASP A 215 11.62 -3.96 -18.32
N ASP A 216 11.08 -5.10 -17.88
CA ASP A 216 10.52 -6.12 -18.77
C ASP A 216 9.06 -5.82 -19.16
N MET A 217 8.46 -4.78 -18.55
CA MET A 217 7.08 -4.39 -18.77
C MET A 217 6.99 -3.36 -19.90
N GLU A 218 5.88 -3.40 -20.65
CA GLU A 218 5.65 -2.45 -21.75
C GLU A 218 5.03 -1.15 -21.21
N TRP A 219 5.79 -0.07 -21.24
CA TRP A 219 5.36 1.28 -20.87
C TRP A 219 5.53 2.22 -22.07
N PRO A 220 4.50 2.98 -22.47
CA PRO A 220 4.68 4.12 -23.37
C PRO A 220 5.56 5.21 -22.74
N ARG A 221 5.51 5.31 -21.40
CA ARG A 221 6.33 6.13 -20.51
C ARG A 221 6.15 5.63 -19.08
N LEU A 222 7.11 5.87 -18.20
CA LEU A 222 6.99 5.66 -16.76
C LEU A 222 7.52 6.91 -16.05
N ASP A 223 6.63 7.64 -15.36
CA ASP A 223 6.94 8.97 -14.81
C ASP A 223 7.24 8.92 -13.32
N VAL A 224 6.56 8.03 -12.60
CA VAL A 224 6.66 7.90 -11.15
C VAL A 224 6.68 6.43 -10.77
N ILE A 225 7.62 6.06 -9.89
CA ILE A 225 7.65 4.76 -9.24
C ILE A 225 7.47 5.00 -7.74
N LYS A 226 6.37 4.50 -7.18
CA LYS A 226 6.17 4.40 -5.73
C LYS A 226 6.64 3.02 -5.30
N ILE A 227 7.56 2.96 -4.34
CA ILE A 227 8.14 1.73 -3.81
C ILE A 227 7.86 1.68 -2.32
N ASP A 228 7.05 0.72 -1.90
CA ASP A 228 6.64 0.51 -0.51
C ASP A 228 6.53 -0.99 -0.27
N VAL A 229 7.71 -1.61 -0.18
CA VAL A 229 7.87 -3.06 -0.05
C VAL A 229 8.79 -3.36 1.10
N GLU A 230 8.46 -4.40 1.85
CA GLU A 230 9.28 -4.86 2.95
C GLU A 230 10.59 -5.48 2.44
N ARG A 231 11.73 -4.83 2.76
CA ARG A 231 13.11 -5.31 2.56
C ARG A 231 13.57 -5.52 1.11
N MET A 232 12.73 -5.21 0.12
CA MET A 232 12.99 -5.47 -1.30
C MET A 232 13.20 -4.21 -2.14
N GLY A 233 13.27 -3.02 -1.52
CA GLY A 233 13.34 -1.75 -2.25
C GLY A 233 14.53 -1.65 -3.21
N MET A 234 15.71 -2.15 -2.83
CA MET A 234 16.89 -2.14 -3.70
C MET A 234 16.71 -3.04 -4.91
N GLN A 235 16.10 -4.21 -4.74
CA GLN A 235 15.85 -5.16 -5.81
C GLN A 235 14.82 -4.62 -6.80
N VAL A 236 13.83 -3.85 -6.33
CA VAL A 236 12.91 -3.13 -7.20
C VAL A 236 13.67 -2.13 -8.07
N LEU A 237 14.53 -1.31 -7.47
CA LEU A 237 15.33 -0.32 -8.20
C LEU A 237 16.29 -0.96 -9.22
N GLN A 238 16.85 -2.13 -8.92
CA GLN A 238 17.72 -2.87 -9.84
C GLN A 238 16.99 -3.47 -11.04
N GLY A 239 15.65 -3.56 -11.00
CA GLY A 239 14.84 -4.09 -12.08
C GLY A 239 14.00 -3.04 -12.80
N ALA A 240 14.33 -1.76 -12.67
CA ALA A 240 13.51 -0.63 -13.10
C ALA A 240 14.30 0.46 -13.84
#